data_AF-A0A250I720-F1
#
_entry.id   AF-A0A250I720-F1
#
_cell.length_a   1.000
_cell.length_b   1.000
_cell.length_c   1.000
_cell.angle_alpha   90.00
_cell.angle_beta   90.00
_cell.angle_gamma   90.00
#
_symmetry.space_group_name_H-M   'P 1'
#
loop_
_entity.id
_entity.type
_entity.pdbx_description
1 polymer ?
#
loop_
_entity_poly.entity_id
_entity_poly.type
_entity_poly.pdbx_seq_one_letter_code
_entity_poly.pdbx_strand_id
1 'polypeptide(L)'
;MLIRYSDWKKPTDAAYAFRLRAVEAPQVPAPGPARDIRDIAREVLEPGDAERFEQRIHRWAGPEDETEEGERPYAGQQFLFEEAPWKDTLGAGELETVLRGTVRVMRGADGQTDYVLRDHHMLDVVLYHYRTTGELPRALFHADRHSDWCKDSFLEARTPQQAATWWKLLEGLKRPGDGTPVLGEEDIVFTTGKAAPTARMTGRDVGFSTLVPWFVDTAQLHWSQVLARPGVLGADWLSLDLDCFQPSPQLRVCGGLLRDPRFHGMMTAARVRVFVLSPQFTNGGDKIDPWTIQGSRASSLRLLNLLRRLPRGVRIPRVPDADVARQRP
;
A
#
# COMPACT_ATOMS: atom_id res chain seq x y z
N MET A 1 -27.77 31.71 -3.29
CA MET A 1 -28.07 30.28 -3.06
C MET A 1 -26.77 29.60 -2.67
N LEU A 2 -26.56 29.32 -1.39
CA LEU A 2 -25.39 28.59 -0.88
C LEU A 2 -25.64 27.10 -1.14
N ILE A 3 -24.89 26.52 -2.07
CA ILE A 3 -24.87 25.06 -2.29
C ILE A 3 -24.35 24.42 -0.99
N ARG A 4 -25.09 23.46 -0.41
CA ARG A 4 -24.64 22.80 0.82
C ARG A 4 -23.45 21.91 0.48
N TYR A 5 -22.51 21.75 1.42
CA TYR A 5 -21.36 20.87 1.27
C TYR A 5 -21.76 19.42 0.92
N SER A 6 -22.94 18.97 1.36
CA SER A 6 -23.56 17.69 1.01
C SER A 6 -23.94 17.56 -0.47
N ASP A 7 -24.07 18.67 -1.19
CA ASP A 7 -24.57 18.70 -2.57
C ASP A 7 -23.41 18.65 -3.59
N TRP A 8 -22.17 18.70 -3.11
CA TRP A 8 -20.98 18.42 -3.92
C TRP A 8 -20.80 16.90 -4.06
N LYS A 9 -20.95 16.38 -5.28
CA LYS A 9 -20.61 14.99 -5.57
C LYS A 9 -19.12 14.78 -5.33
N LYS A 10 -18.75 13.90 -4.39
CA LYS A 10 -17.36 13.46 -4.26
C LYS A 10 -16.94 12.85 -5.61
N PRO A 11 -15.71 13.04 -6.11
CA PRO A 11 -15.29 12.44 -7.38
C PRO A 11 -15.40 10.89 -7.39
N THR A 12 -15.36 10.27 -6.20
CA THR A 12 -15.60 8.83 -5.95
C THR A 12 -17.05 8.38 -6.11
N ASP A 13 -18.00 9.32 -6.21
CA ASP A 13 -19.41 9.05 -6.49
C ASP A 13 -19.75 9.25 -7.99
N ALA A 14 -18.72 9.50 -8.81
CA ALA A 14 -18.83 9.71 -10.25
C ALA A 14 -17.83 8.83 -11.01
N ALA A 15 -16.76 9.40 -11.56
CA ALA A 15 -15.83 8.72 -12.45
C ALA A 15 -15.11 7.51 -11.80
N TYR A 16 -15.00 7.52 -10.47
CA TYR A 16 -14.34 6.46 -9.69
C TYR A 16 -15.31 5.63 -8.84
N ALA A 17 -16.61 5.69 -9.12
CA ALA A 17 -17.59 4.81 -8.49
C ALA A 17 -17.63 3.48 -9.25
N PHE A 18 -16.93 2.43 -8.77
CA PHE A 18 -16.90 1.13 -9.44
C PHE A 18 -17.72 0.12 -8.66
N ARG A 19 -18.76 -0.46 -9.25
CA ARG A 19 -19.64 -1.43 -8.59
C ARG A 19 -19.16 -2.84 -8.81
N LEU A 20 -18.98 -3.56 -7.71
CA LEU A 20 -18.73 -4.99 -7.71
C LEU A 20 -20.01 -5.76 -8.05
N ARG A 21 -19.86 -6.81 -8.84
CA ARG A 21 -20.86 -7.87 -9.02
C ARG A 21 -20.74 -8.86 -7.87
N ALA A 22 -21.81 -9.59 -7.58
CA ALA A 22 -21.72 -10.76 -6.71
C ALA A 22 -20.84 -11.83 -7.39
N VAL A 23 -19.87 -12.38 -6.66
CA VAL A 23 -19.05 -13.49 -7.15
C VAL A 23 -19.77 -14.80 -6.84
N GLU A 24 -20.30 -15.46 -7.88
CA GLU A 24 -21.09 -16.69 -7.71
C GLU A 24 -20.23 -17.92 -7.36
N ALA A 25 -19.00 -17.96 -7.86
CA ALA A 25 -18.04 -19.04 -7.61
C ALA A 25 -16.61 -18.49 -7.43
N PRO A 26 -16.27 -18.07 -6.20
CA PRO A 26 -14.89 -17.71 -5.88
C PRO A 26 -14.00 -18.91 -6.13
N GLN A 27 -12.93 -18.71 -6.91
CA GLN A 27 -12.01 -19.78 -7.26
C GLN A 27 -10.59 -19.27 -7.17
N VAL A 28 -9.78 -19.94 -6.35
CA VAL A 28 -8.33 -19.74 -6.32
C VAL A 28 -7.74 -20.46 -7.53
N PRO A 29 -7.01 -19.76 -8.42
CA PRO A 29 -6.37 -20.41 -9.54
C PRO A 29 -5.22 -21.32 -9.06
N ALA A 30 -4.92 -22.36 -9.83
CA ALA A 30 -3.75 -23.18 -9.56
C ALA A 30 -2.47 -22.34 -9.71
N PRO A 31 -1.40 -22.64 -8.94
CA PRO A 31 -0.12 -21.97 -9.11
C PRO A 31 0.42 -22.09 -10.54
N GLY A 32 1.03 -21.02 -11.06
CA GLY A 32 1.68 -21.02 -12.37
C GLY A 32 1.21 -19.91 -13.32
N PRO A 33 0.02 -20.02 -13.95
CA PRO A 33 -0.41 -19.02 -14.92
C PRO A 33 -0.79 -17.70 -14.23
N ALA A 34 -0.09 -16.63 -14.58
CA ALA A 34 -0.43 -15.28 -14.14
C ALA A 34 -1.76 -14.83 -14.77
N ARG A 35 -2.59 -14.13 -13.98
CA ARG A 35 -3.86 -13.53 -14.45
C ARG A 35 -3.73 -12.02 -14.57
N ASP A 36 -4.30 -11.47 -15.63
CA ASP A 36 -4.34 -10.03 -15.85
C ASP A 36 -5.48 -9.39 -15.04
N ILE A 37 -5.17 -8.32 -14.31
CA ILE A 37 -6.13 -7.56 -13.51
C ILE A 37 -7.26 -6.97 -14.35
N ARG A 38 -7.05 -6.72 -15.65
CA ARG A 38 -8.10 -6.25 -16.56
C ARG A 38 -9.16 -7.32 -16.78
N ASP A 39 -8.74 -8.58 -16.89
CA ASP A 39 -9.67 -9.70 -17.01
C ASP A 39 -10.42 -9.92 -15.69
N ILE A 40 -9.71 -9.83 -14.57
CA ILE A 40 -10.32 -9.87 -13.24
C ILE A 40 -11.35 -8.75 -13.07
N ALA A 41 -11.02 -7.52 -13.46
CA ALA A 41 -11.94 -6.39 -13.41
C ALA A 41 -13.20 -6.63 -14.24
N ARG A 42 -13.09 -7.22 -15.43
CA ARG A 42 -14.26 -7.61 -16.27
C ARG A 42 -15.12 -8.70 -15.62
N GLU A 43 -14.51 -9.59 -14.85
CA GLU A 43 -15.19 -10.64 -14.10
C GLU A 43 -15.94 -10.10 -12.87
N VAL A 44 -15.36 -9.14 -12.13
CA VAL A 44 -15.92 -8.70 -10.83
C VAL A 44 -16.58 -7.33 -10.82
N LEU A 45 -16.37 -6.47 -11.80
CA LEU A 45 -17.03 -5.16 -11.89
C LEU A 45 -18.19 -5.18 -12.88
N GLU A 46 -19.23 -4.38 -12.66
CA GLU A 46 -20.30 -4.16 -13.64
C GLU A 46 -19.75 -3.83 -15.04
N PRO A 47 -20.40 -4.23 -16.16
CA PRO A 47 -19.80 -4.13 -17.50
C PRO A 47 -19.27 -2.73 -17.86
N GLY A 48 -20.02 -1.67 -17.56
CA GLY A 48 -19.59 -0.28 -17.79
C GLY A 48 -18.57 0.26 -16.79
N ASP A 49 -18.41 -0.41 -15.65
CA ASP A 49 -17.45 -0.04 -14.61
C ASP A 49 -16.09 -0.69 -14.86
N ALA A 50 -16.04 -1.90 -15.44
CA ALA A 50 -14.81 -2.55 -15.87
C ALA A 50 -14.07 -1.74 -16.96
N GLU A 51 -14.79 -1.27 -17.98
CA GLU A 51 -14.22 -0.41 -19.03
C GLU A 51 -13.71 0.92 -18.45
N ARG A 52 -14.51 1.54 -17.58
CA ARG A 52 -14.13 2.79 -16.91
C ARG A 52 -12.92 2.58 -15.99
N PHE A 53 -12.84 1.45 -15.30
CA PHE A 53 -11.71 1.08 -14.45
C PHE A 53 -10.41 1.01 -15.26
N GLU A 54 -10.43 0.31 -16.40
CA GLU A 54 -9.27 0.20 -17.29
C GLU A 54 -8.81 1.57 -17.80
N GLN A 55 -9.75 2.49 -18.10
CA GLN A 55 -9.46 3.83 -18.59
C GLN A 55 -9.00 4.82 -17.51
N ARG A 56 -9.50 4.67 -16.27
CA ARG A 56 -9.35 5.69 -15.22
C ARG A 56 -8.31 5.34 -14.16
N ILE A 57 -8.05 4.06 -13.93
CA ILE A 57 -7.08 3.63 -12.92
C ILE A 57 -5.68 3.66 -13.54
N HIS A 58 -4.95 4.72 -13.21
CA HIS A 58 -3.57 4.86 -13.62
C HIS A 58 -2.63 4.12 -12.66
N ARG A 59 -1.89 3.15 -13.20
CA ARG A 59 -0.85 2.42 -12.48
C ARG A 59 0.48 3.12 -12.71
N TRP A 60 1.22 3.36 -11.63
CA TRP A 60 2.51 4.03 -11.70
C TRP A 60 3.50 3.20 -12.53
N ALA A 61 4.22 3.88 -13.43
CA ALA A 61 5.41 3.41 -14.10
C ALA A 61 6.47 4.45 -13.72
N GLY A 62 7.30 4.13 -12.73
CA GLY A 62 8.10 5.13 -12.04
C GLY A 62 9.31 5.59 -12.85
N PRO A 63 9.85 6.79 -12.58
CA PRO A 63 11.08 7.26 -13.23
C PRO A 63 12.31 6.43 -12.83
N GLU A 64 12.29 5.80 -11.65
CA GLU A 64 13.37 4.89 -11.19
C GLU A 64 13.32 3.51 -11.84
N ASP A 65 12.37 3.32 -12.77
CA ASP A 65 12.45 2.23 -13.71
C ASP A 65 13.58 2.46 -14.71
N GLU A 66 14.18 3.66 -14.82
CA GLU A 66 15.28 4.02 -15.74
C GLU A 66 16.67 4.02 -15.07
N THR A 67 17.64 3.33 -15.67
CA THR A 67 19.04 3.29 -15.24
C THR A 67 19.80 4.53 -15.73
N GLU A 68 21.02 4.77 -15.22
CA GLU A 68 21.91 5.84 -15.72
C GLU A 68 22.21 5.71 -17.23
N GLU A 69 22.10 4.49 -17.76
CA GLU A 69 22.28 4.17 -19.19
C GLU A 69 20.99 4.30 -20.01
N GLY A 70 19.88 4.75 -19.39
CA GLY A 70 18.58 4.91 -20.04
C GLY A 70 17.78 3.62 -20.21
N GLU A 71 18.30 2.48 -19.76
CA GLU A 71 17.55 1.22 -19.78
C GLU A 71 16.39 1.27 -18.80
N ARG A 72 15.24 0.69 -19.17
CA ARG A 72 14.09 0.60 -18.27
C ARG A 72 13.76 -0.83 -17.82
N PRO A 73 14.59 -1.49 -17.01
CA PRO A 73 14.44 -2.92 -16.69
C PRO A 73 13.11 -3.27 -16.03
N TYR A 74 12.42 -2.27 -15.48
CA TYR A 74 11.17 -2.40 -14.75
C TYR A 74 10.03 -1.56 -15.30
N ALA A 75 10.16 -0.96 -16.49
CA ALA A 75 9.06 -0.23 -17.11
C ALA A 75 7.94 -1.21 -17.50
N GLY A 76 7.02 -1.43 -16.58
CA GLY A 76 5.87 -2.30 -16.74
C GLY A 76 4.82 -1.91 -15.71
N GLN A 77 3.61 -1.58 -16.18
CA GLN A 77 2.48 -1.41 -15.27
C GLN A 77 2.17 -2.77 -14.64
N GLN A 78 1.86 -2.75 -13.34
CA GLN A 78 1.53 -3.96 -12.61
C GLN A 78 0.14 -4.47 -12.99
N PHE A 79 0.09 -5.41 -13.92
CA PHE A 79 -1.16 -5.99 -14.39
C PHE A 79 -1.33 -7.45 -13.97
N LEU A 80 -0.26 -8.13 -13.59
CA LEU A 80 -0.27 -9.59 -13.48
C LEU A 80 -0.31 -10.03 -12.02
N PHE A 81 -1.10 -11.06 -11.74
CA PHE A 81 -1.19 -11.75 -10.45
C PHE A 81 -0.85 -13.23 -10.64
N GLU A 82 0.16 -13.71 -9.93
CA GLU A 82 0.63 -15.09 -9.97
C GLU A 82 0.44 -15.76 -8.60
N GLU A 83 -0.33 -16.85 -8.56
CA GLU A 83 -0.42 -17.71 -7.37
C GLU A 83 0.86 -18.52 -7.23
N ALA A 84 1.43 -18.49 -6.03
CA ALA A 84 2.64 -19.20 -5.68
C ALA A 84 2.42 -20.05 -4.41
N PRO A 85 3.10 -21.20 -4.28
CA PRO A 85 3.10 -21.95 -3.04
C PRO A 85 3.56 -21.09 -1.87
N TRP A 86 2.98 -21.30 -0.70
CA TRP A 86 3.45 -20.63 0.52
C TRP A 86 4.93 -20.96 0.77
N LYS A 87 5.74 -19.91 0.94
CA LYS A 87 7.14 -20.01 1.34
C LYS A 87 7.43 -19.03 2.45
N ASP A 88 8.20 -19.45 3.45
CA ASP A 88 8.60 -18.57 4.55
C ASP A 88 9.70 -17.58 4.18
N THR A 89 10.37 -17.83 3.06
CA THR A 89 11.48 -17.01 2.57
C THR A 89 11.41 -16.98 1.05
N LEU A 90 11.50 -15.77 0.51
CA LEU A 90 11.59 -15.50 -0.92
C LEU A 90 13.06 -15.34 -1.33
N GLY A 91 13.37 -15.74 -2.55
CA GLY A 91 14.66 -15.54 -3.19
C GLY A 91 14.70 -14.30 -4.08
N ALA A 92 15.86 -14.07 -4.69
CA ALA A 92 16.08 -12.95 -5.59
C ALA A 92 15.25 -13.06 -6.88
N GLY A 93 14.99 -14.28 -7.37
CA GLY A 93 14.14 -14.49 -8.54
C GLY A 93 12.69 -14.07 -8.28
N GLU A 94 12.15 -14.40 -7.11
CA GLU A 94 10.80 -13.95 -6.74
C GLU A 94 10.71 -12.44 -6.59
N LEU A 95 11.72 -11.80 -6.00
CA LEU A 95 11.82 -10.35 -5.92
C LEU A 95 11.84 -9.70 -7.32
N GLU A 96 12.66 -10.24 -8.22
CA GLU A 96 12.80 -9.73 -9.58
C GLU A 96 11.47 -9.80 -10.36
N THR A 97 10.71 -10.89 -10.23
CA THR A 97 9.36 -11.00 -10.80
C THR A 97 8.44 -9.90 -10.30
N VAL A 98 8.48 -9.59 -9.01
CA VAL A 98 7.66 -8.53 -8.43
C VAL A 98 8.07 -7.16 -8.96
N LEU A 99 9.36 -6.87 -9.00
CA LEU A 99 9.88 -5.60 -9.54
C LEU A 99 9.54 -5.40 -11.02
N ARG A 100 9.40 -6.49 -11.78
CA ARG A 100 8.94 -6.48 -13.18
C ARG A 100 7.42 -6.32 -13.35
N GLY A 101 6.66 -6.14 -12.27
CA GLY A 101 5.23 -5.82 -12.34
C GLY A 101 4.29 -7.03 -12.22
N THR A 102 4.74 -8.13 -11.62
CA THR A 102 3.86 -9.27 -11.29
C THR A 102 3.66 -9.39 -9.78
N VAL A 103 2.42 -9.23 -9.33
CA VAL A 103 2.02 -9.47 -7.94
C VAL A 103 2.14 -10.95 -7.63
N ARG A 104 2.88 -11.29 -6.58
CA ARG A 104 2.94 -12.66 -6.07
C ARG A 104 1.93 -12.84 -4.96
N VAL A 105 1.06 -13.84 -5.11
CA VAL A 105 0.02 -14.22 -4.16
C VAL A 105 0.42 -15.53 -3.50
N MET A 106 0.48 -15.58 -2.18
CA MET A 106 0.80 -16.79 -1.42
C MET A 106 -0.24 -17.01 -0.35
N ARG A 107 -0.82 -18.21 -0.30
CA ARG A 107 -1.91 -18.55 0.62
C ARG A 107 -1.46 -19.58 1.65
N GLY A 108 -1.62 -19.24 2.92
CA GLY A 108 -1.34 -20.09 4.06
C GLY A 108 -2.45 -21.12 4.29
N ALA A 109 -2.14 -22.19 5.00
CA ALA A 109 -3.11 -23.24 5.35
C ALA A 109 -4.19 -22.77 6.35
N ASP A 110 -3.89 -21.71 7.10
CA ASP A 110 -4.82 -20.98 7.97
C ASP A 110 -5.71 -19.99 7.19
N GLY A 111 -5.54 -19.92 5.87
CA GLY A 111 -6.22 -19.02 4.96
C GLY A 111 -5.70 -17.57 5.00
N GLN A 112 -4.59 -17.29 5.69
CA GLN A 112 -3.89 -16.01 5.52
C GLN A 112 -3.39 -15.88 4.08
N THR A 113 -3.47 -14.68 3.51
CA THR A 113 -2.93 -14.41 2.16
C THR A 113 -1.89 -13.30 2.20
N ASP A 114 -0.71 -13.59 1.66
CA ASP A 114 0.34 -12.62 1.40
C ASP A 114 0.29 -12.16 -0.05
N TYR A 115 0.24 -10.85 -0.25
CA TYR A 115 0.50 -10.20 -1.53
C TYR A 115 1.86 -9.52 -1.45
N VAL A 116 2.74 -9.83 -2.40
CA VAL A 116 4.00 -9.10 -2.58
C VAL A 116 3.95 -8.42 -3.93
N LEU A 117 4.05 -7.11 -3.92
CA LEU A 117 3.88 -6.27 -5.09
C LEU A 117 4.87 -5.11 -5.07
N ARG A 118 5.06 -4.52 -6.24
CA ARG A 118 5.77 -3.25 -6.42
C ARG A 118 4.74 -2.12 -6.44
N ASP A 119 4.96 -1.05 -5.68
CA ASP A 119 4.03 0.09 -5.50
C ASP A 119 2.64 -0.27 -4.93
N HIS A 120 1.92 0.73 -4.38
CA HIS A 120 0.61 0.54 -3.75
C HIS A 120 -0.54 0.38 -4.77
N HIS A 121 -0.66 -0.82 -5.33
CA HIS A 121 -1.81 -1.21 -6.15
C HIS A 121 -2.92 -1.89 -5.33
N MET A 122 -3.31 -1.26 -4.20
CA MET A 122 -4.27 -1.84 -3.25
C MET A 122 -5.67 -2.09 -3.84
N LEU A 123 -6.12 -1.28 -4.79
CA LEU A 123 -7.39 -1.50 -5.46
C LEU A 123 -7.35 -2.79 -6.28
N ASP A 124 -6.25 -3.03 -6.99
CA ASP A 124 -6.02 -4.24 -7.78
C ASP A 124 -5.98 -5.49 -6.89
N VAL A 125 -5.31 -5.39 -5.73
CA VAL A 125 -5.27 -6.47 -4.71
C VAL A 125 -6.67 -6.79 -4.21
N VAL A 126 -7.49 -5.78 -3.89
CA VAL A 126 -8.87 -6.00 -3.42
C VAL A 126 -9.72 -6.69 -4.49
N LEU A 127 -9.65 -6.27 -5.75
CA LEU A 127 -10.39 -6.93 -6.84
C LEU A 127 -9.97 -8.39 -7.02
N TYR A 128 -8.66 -8.66 -7.02
CA TYR A 128 -8.15 -10.02 -7.14
C TYR A 128 -8.54 -10.91 -5.96
N HIS A 129 -8.40 -10.39 -4.74
CA HIS A 129 -8.79 -11.13 -3.54
C HIS A 129 -10.29 -11.43 -3.53
N TYR A 130 -11.13 -10.43 -3.83
CA TYR A 130 -12.56 -10.59 -3.91
C TYR A 130 -12.97 -11.60 -4.98
N ARG A 131 -12.32 -11.56 -6.16
CA ARG A 131 -12.58 -12.55 -7.21
C ARG A 131 -12.31 -13.99 -6.75
N THR A 132 -11.24 -14.17 -5.99
CA THR A 132 -10.74 -15.51 -5.63
C THR A 132 -11.37 -16.06 -4.36
N THR A 133 -11.88 -15.21 -3.47
CA THR A 133 -12.39 -15.60 -2.14
C THR A 133 -13.82 -15.14 -1.85
N GLY A 134 -14.33 -14.12 -2.55
CA GLY A 134 -15.56 -13.41 -2.20
C GLY A 134 -15.41 -12.48 -0.99
N GLU A 135 -14.23 -12.42 -0.36
CA GLU A 135 -13.97 -11.60 0.82
C GLU A 135 -13.57 -10.16 0.43
N LEU A 136 -13.99 -9.18 1.23
CA LEU A 136 -13.65 -7.77 1.10
C LEU A 136 -13.07 -7.26 2.44
N PRO A 137 -12.19 -6.26 2.43
CA PRO A 137 -11.67 -5.67 3.66
C PRO A 137 -12.81 -5.09 4.52
N ARG A 138 -12.63 -5.16 5.84
CA ARG A 138 -13.48 -4.48 6.82
C ARG A 138 -12.73 -3.39 7.55
N ALA A 139 -11.44 -3.59 7.81
CA ALA A 139 -10.56 -2.59 8.38
C ALA A 139 -9.13 -2.81 7.89
N LEU A 140 -8.46 -1.72 7.53
CA LEU A 140 -7.13 -1.76 6.94
C LEU A 140 -6.13 -0.97 7.79
N PHE A 141 -5.03 -1.60 8.18
CA PHE A 141 -3.90 -0.90 8.77
C PHE A 141 -2.84 -0.65 7.70
N HIS A 142 -2.41 0.58 7.55
CA HIS A 142 -1.45 1.00 6.54
C HIS A 142 -0.23 1.65 7.19
N ALA A 143 0.93 1.05 6.94
CA ALA A 143 2.22 1.58 7.36
C ALA A 143 3.06 1.96 6.15
N ASP A 144 3.32 3.25 6.02
CA ASP A 144 4.05 3.87 4.92
C ASP A 144 4.82 5.07 5.48
N ARG A 145 5.95 5.41 4.84
CA ARG A 145 6.64 6.68 5.09
C ARG A 145 5.92 7.85 4.44
N HIS A 146 5.34 7.62 3.27
CA HIS A 146 4.52 8.58 2.57
C HIS A 146 3.19 8.73 3.29
N SER A 147 2.58 9.91 3.15
CA SER A 147 1.25 10.06 3.73
C SER A 147 0.25 9.19 2.97
N ASP A 148 0.50 8.94 1.67
CA ASP A 148 -0.46 8.42 0.68
C ASP A 148 -1.85 9.10 0.75
N TRP A 149 -1.94 10.18 1.52
CA TRP A 149 -3.14 10.89 1.91
C TRP A 149 -3.23 12.20 1.13
N CYS A 150 -2.55 12.24 -0.02
CA CYS A 150 -2.51 13.36 -0.93
C CYS A 150 -3.89 13.50 -1.60
N LYS A 151 -4.85 14.06 -0.86
CA LYS A 151 -6.17 14.45 -1.34
C LYS A 151 -6.05 15.38 -2.56
N ASP A 152 -4.98 16.17 -2.65
CA ASP A 152 -4.68 17.06 -3.79
C ASP A 152 -4.41 16.29 -5.08
N SER A 153 -3.61 15.23 -5.05
CA SER A 153 -3.39 14.43 -6.27
C SER A 153 -4.69 13.79 -6.78
N PHE A 154 -5.63 13.45 -5.91
CA PHE A 154 -6.94 12.91 -6.30
C PHE A 154 -7.94 13.98 -6.76
N LEU A 155 -7.95 15.14 -6.10
CA LEU A 155 -8.91 16.22 -6.35
C LEU A 155 -8.46 17.16 -7.49
N GLU A 156 -7.16 17.36 -7.66
CA GLU A 156 -6.57 18.24 -8.68
C GLU A 156 -6.18 17.49 -9.97
N ALA A 157 -5.81 16.20 -9.90
CA ALA A 157 -5.44 15.44 -11.10
C ALA A 157 -6.67 14.86 -11.81
N ARG A 158 -6.73 15.06 -13.13
CA ARG A 158 -7.78 14.46 -13.99
C ARG A 158 -7.75 12.92 -13.99
N THR A 159 -6.58 12.34 -13.68
CA THR A 159 -6.28 10.91 -13.63
C THR A 159 -5.29 10.65 -12.48
N PRO A 160 -5.76 10.37 -11.26
CA PRO A 160 -4.89 10.16 -10.12
C PRO A 160 -4.21 8.80 -10.18
N GLN A 161 -2.98 8.75 -9.69
CA GLN A 161 -2.19 7.52 -9.65
C GLN A 161 -2.63 6.68 -8.46
N GLN A 162 -2.86 5.39 -8.71
CA GLN A 162 -3.33 4.47 -7.67
C GLN A 162 -2.38 4.45 -6.46
N ALA A 163 -1.07 4.43 -6.72
CA ALA A 163 -0.05 4.36 -5.67
C ALA A 163 -0.18 5.45 -4.60
N ALA A 164 -0.64 6.65 -4.95
CA ALA A 164 -0.78 7.78 -4.01
C ALA A 164 -2.23 8.08 -3.60
N THR A 165 -3.21 7.33 -4.13
CA THR A 165 -4.65 7.63 -3.96
C THR A 165 -5.54 6.40 -3.73
N TRP A 166 -4.93 5.24 -3.51
CA TRP A 166 -5.62 3.96 -3.39
C TRP A 166 -6.73 3.97 -2.33
N TRP A 167 -6.53 4.62 -1.18
CA TRP A 167 -7.52 4.66 -0.10
C TRP A 167 -8.81 5.34 -0.56
N LYS A 168 -8.70 6.39 -1.39
CA LYS A 168 -9.85 7.10 -1.94
C LYS A 168 -10.52 6.30 -3.06
N LEU A 169 -9.72 5.58 -3.84
CA LEU A 169 -10.23 4.66 -4.85
C LEU A 169 -10.99 3.47 -4.22
N LEU A 170 -10.58 3.00 -3.04
CA LEU A 170 -11.32 1.99 -2.28
C LEU A 170 -12.67 2.50 -1.75
N GLU A 171 -12.77 3.78 -1.35
CA GLU A 171 -14.07 4.41 -1.04
C GLU A 171 -14.98 4.50 -2.29
N GLY A 172 -14.37 4.63 -3.48
CA GLY A 172 -15.03 4.59 -4.78
C GLY A 172 -15.49 3.20 -5.20
N LEU A 173 -14.81 2.14 -4.77
CA LEU A 173 -15.22 0.76 -4.99
C LEU A 173 -16.46 0.46 -4.14
N LYS A 174 -17.53 -0.02 -4.76
CA LYS A 174 -18.84 -0.23 -4.13
C LYS A 174 -19.18 -1.71 -4.03
N ARG A 175 -19.69 -2.11 -2.88
CA ARG A 175 -20.14 -3.47 -2.57
C ARG A 175 -21.27 -3.91 -3.51
N PRO A 176 -21.39 -5.22 -3.80
CA PRO A 176 -22.52 -5.73 -4.56
C PRO A 176 -23.84 -5.48 -3.83
N GLY A 177 -24.90 -5.16 -4.58
CA GLY A 177 -26.23 -4.92 -4.04
C GLY A 177 -26.48 -3.46 -3.67
N ASP A 178 -26.13 -3.07 -2.44
CA ASP A 178 -26.51 -1.76 -1.89
C ASP A 178 -25.63 -0.59 -2.35
N GLY A 179 -24.51 -0.88 -3.02
CA GLY A 179 -23.59 0.13 -3.53
C GLY A 179 -22.87 0.92 -2.44
N THR A 180 -22.85 0.42 -1.20
CA THR A 180 -22.06 1.02 -0.12
C THR A 180 -20.56 0.91 -0.43
N PRO A 181 -19.73 1.88 0.00
CA PRO A 181 -18.28 1.78 -0.16
C PRO A 181 -17.72 0.47 0.41
N VAL A 182 -16.74 -0.11 -0.26
CA VAL A 182 -16.00 -1.27 0.25
C VAL A 182 -15.28 -0.91 1.54
N LEU A 183 -14.66 0.26 1.58
CA LEU A 183 -13.96 0.77 2.75
C LEU A 183 -14.11 2.28 2.85
N GLY A 184 -14.48 2.80 4.03
CA GLY A 184 -14.46 4.23 4.33
C GLY A 184 -13.06 4.70 4.72
N GLU A 185 -12.86 6.01 4.81
CA GLU A 185 -11.62 6.60 5.33
C GLU A 185 -11.45 6.24 6.83
N GLU A 186 -12.56 6.14 7.56
CA GLU A 186 -12.65 5.77 8.96
C GLU A 186 -12.23 4.33 9.26
N ASP A 187 -12.30 3.44 8.27
CA ASP A 187 -11.93 2.03 8.39
C ASP A 187 -10.42 1.81 8.10
N ILE A 188 -9.69 2.89 7.78
CA ILE A 188 -8.27 2.87 7.45
C ILE A 188 -7.45 3.54 8.56
N VAL A 189 -6.48 2.80 9.08
CA VAL A 189 -5.58 3.25 10.13
C VAL A 189 -4.20 3.52 9.52
N PHE A 190 -3.90 4.80 9.32
CA PHE A 190 -2.58 5.26 8.89
C PHE A 190 -1.61 5.34 10.08
N THR A 191 -0.38 4.90 9.90
CA THR A 191 0.70 5.11 10.89
C THR A 191 1.37 6.48 10.79
N THR A 192 1.01 7.25 9.76
CA THR A 192 1.45 8.62 9.52
C THR A 192 0.33 9.60 9.90
N GLY A 193 0.71 10.70 10.55
CA GLY A 193 -0.23 11.75 10.94
C GLY A 193 -0.50 12.72 9.79
N LYS A 194 -1.66 13.40 9.82
CA LYS A 194 -1.88 14.61 9.01
C LYS A 194 -0.84 15.63 9.44
N ALA A 195 0.02 16.10 8.54
CA ALA A 195 0.81 17.28 8.90
C ALA A 195 -0.12 18.50 9.05
N ALA A 196 0.20 19.35 10.02
CA ALA A 196 -0.52 20.59 10.21
C ALA A 196 -0.38 21.49 8.96
N PRO A 197 -1.42 22.23 8.57
CA PRO A 197 -1.33 23.16 7.45
C PRO A 197 -0.26 24.24 7.69
N THR A 198 0.56 24.53 6.68
CA THR A 198 1.59 25.57 6.70
C THR A 198 1.48 26.44 5.45
N ALA A 199 1.91 27.70 5.56
CA ALA A 199 1.85 28.67 4.46
C ALA A 199 2.72 28.32 3.23
N ARG A 200 3.56 27.27 3.32
CA ARG A 200 4.44 26.81 2.24
C ARG A 200 3.87 25.63 1.44
N MET A 201 2.74 25.07 1.86
CA MET A 201 2.04 24.01 1.12
C MET A 201 1.29 24.65 -0.04
N THR A 202 1.78 24.45 -1.27
CA THR A 202 1.18 25.00 -2.49
C THR A 202 0.27 23.96 -3.15
N GLY A 203 -1.03 24.27 -3.23
CA GLY A 203 -2.06 23.67 -4.07
C GLY A 203 -2.92 24.79 -4.66
N ARG A 204 -3.60 24.58 -5.79
CA ARG A 204 -4.46 25.63 -6.35
C ARG A 204 -5.69 25.76 -5.46
N ASP A 205 -6.00 26.99 -5.04
CA ASP A 205 -7.21 27.30 -4.28
C ASP A 205 -8.44 27.15 -5.19
N VAL A 206 -8.94 25.91 -5.32
CA VAL A 206 -10.19 25.60 -6.02
C VAL A 206 -11.33 25.52 -5.01
N GLY A 207 -11.52 26.58 -4.24
CA GLY A 207 -12.67 26.72 -3.34
C GLY A 207 -12.66 25.72 -2.18
N PHE A 208 -11.91 26.09 -1.14
CA PHE A 208 -11.94 25.55 0.23
C PHE A 208 -11.36 24.15 0.49
N SER A 209 -10.23 24.20 1.19
CA SER A 209 -9.66 23.19 2.10
C SER A 209 -8.94 22.00 1.49
N THR A 210 -7.79 22.26 0.88
CA THR A 210 -6.71 21.28 0.87
C THR A 210 -5.34 21.95 0.99
N LEU A 211 -4.83 21.99 2.22
CA LEU A 211 -3.41 22.17 2.47
C LEU A 211 -2.86 20.75 2.66
N VAL A 212 -2.33 20.14 1.58
CA VAL A 212 -1.76 18.80 1.64
C VAL A 212 -0.29 18.87 2.04
N PRO A 213 0.12 18.08 3.04
CA PRO A 213 1.53 17.89 3.30
C PRO A 213 2.11 17.00 2.21
N TRP A 214 2.99 17.58 1.40
CA TRP A 214 3.90 16.81 0.55
C TRP A 214 4.85 15.94 1.39
N PHE A 215 4.98 16.20 2.70
CA PHE A 215 5.82 15.45 3.62
C PHE A 215 5.10 15.13 4.94
N VAL A 216 5.24 13.90 5.40
CA VAL A 216 4.90 13.47 6.77
C VAL A 216 5.94 14.06 7.73
N ASP A 217 5.50 14.60 8.87
CA ASP A 217 6.42 14.89 9.98
C ASP A 217 6.88 13.57 10.62
N THR A 218 7.96 13.01 10.08
CA THR A 218 8.56 11.77 10.57
C THR A 218 9.15 11.89 11.97
N ALA A 219 9.37 13.11 12.50
CA ALA A 219 9.77 13.31 13.89
C ALA A 219 8.62 13.07 14.88
N GLN A 220 7.38 13.01 14.38
CA GLN A 220 6.15 12.74 15.14
C GLN A 220 5.50 11.39 14.78
N LEU A 221 6.29 10.40 14.33
CA LEU A 221 5.81 9.04 14.06
C LEU A 221 5.39 8.35 15.38
N HIS A 222 4.17 8.65 15.84
CA HIS A 222 3.58 8.16 17.08
C HIS A 222 2.83 6.84 16.89
N TRP A 223 3.45 5.88 16.21
CA TRP A 223 2.87 4.55 15.95
C TRP A 223 2.36 3.87 17.24
N SER A 224 3.00 4.13 18.39
CA SER A 224 2.58 3.59 19.68
C SER A 224 1.22 4.12 20.13
N GLN A 225 0.89 5.37 19.80
CA GLN A 225 -0.42 5.97 20.02
C GLN A 225 -1.44 5.42 19.01
N VAL A 226 -1.04 5.21 17.75
CA VAL A 226 -1.89 4.57 16.73
C VAL A 226 -2.33 3.18 17.20
N LEU A 227 -1.40 2.34 17.64
CA LEU A 227 -1.69 1.00 18.18
C LEU A 227 -2.50 1.01 19.49
N ALA A 228 -2.60 2.16 20.17
CA ALA A 228 -3.42 2.31 21.38
C ALA A 228 -4.87 2.73 21.05
N ARG A 229 -5.17 3.13 19.80
CA ARG A 229 -6.52 3.52 19.41
C ARG A 229 -7.44 2.28 19.41
N PRO A 230 -8.69 2.41 19.92
CA PRO A 230 -9.66 1.33 19.86
C PRO A 230 -9.88 0.83 18.43
N GLY A 231 -10.03 -0.49 18.25
CA GLY A 231 -10.33 -1.11 16.96
C GLY A 231 -9.12 -1.37 16.05
N VAL A 232 -7.98 -0.70 16.26
CA VAL A 232 -6.80 -0.82 15.38
C VAL A 232 -6.27 -2.25 15.28
N LEU A 233 -6.16 -2.95 16.41
CA LEU A 233 -5.67 -4.32 16.44
C LEU A 233 -6.64 -5.35 15.81
N GLY A 234 -7.85 -4.92 15.45
CA GLY A 234 -8.85 -5.72 14.75
C GLY A 234 -8.81 -5.58 13.23
N ALA A 235 -7.84 -4.83 12.66
CA ALA A 235 -7.68 -4.73 11.22
C ALA A 235 -7.47 -6.12 10.59
N ASP A 236 -8.30 -6.48 9.62
CA ASP A 236 -8.21 -7.77 8.93
C ASP A 236 -7.27 -7.71 7.72
N TRP A 237 -6.91 -6.50 7.28
CA TRP A 237 -5.98 -6.25 6.19
C TRP A 237 -4.82 -5.37 6.64
N LEU A 238 -3.61 -5.71 6.22
CA LEU A 238 -2.40 -4.93 6.46
C LEU A 238 -1.77 -4.53 5.12
N SER A 239 -1.45 -3.26 4.95
CA SER A 239 -0.64 -2.72 3.84
C SER A 239 0.65 -2.15 4.41
N LEU A 240 1.78 -2.73 4.03
CA LEU A 240 3.09 -2.31 4.52
C LEU A 240 3.95 -1.87 3.34
N ASP A 241 4.21 -0.57 3.23
CA ASP A 241 5.30 -0.07 2.41
C ASP A 241 6.62 -0.40 3.08
N LEU A 242 7.50 -1.10 2.36
CA LEU A 242 8.81 -1.44 2.88
C LEU A 242 9.71 -0.22 3.04
N ASP A 243 9.46 0.88 2.34
CA ASP A 243 10.20 2.13 2.54
C ASP A 243 10.01 2.73 3.94
N CYS A 244 8.87 2.47 4.58
CA CYS A 244 8.59 2.86 5.97
C CYS A 244 9.60 2.24 6.94
N PHE A 245 10.18 1.12 6.55
CA PHE A 245 11.11 0.34 7.38
C PHE A 245 12.56 0.51 6.90
N GLN A 246 12.84 0.98 5.69
CA GLN A 246 14.21 1.12 5.15
C GLN A 246 14.73 2.56 5.19
N PRO A 247 15.91 2.81 5.80
CA PRO A 247 16.56 2.19 6.93
C PRO A 247 16.11 3.00 8.15
N SER A 248 14.81 3.00 8.42
CA SER A 248 14.25 3.94 9.36
C SER A 248 14.67 3.60 10.80
N PRO A 249 14.53 4.54 11.73
CA PRO A 249 14.62 4.26 13.17
C PRO A 249 13.79 3.04 13.61
N GLN A 250 12.73 2.65 12.89
CA GLN A 250 11.95 1.43 13.17
C GLN A 250 12.81 0.16 13.21
N LEU A 251 13.85 0.07 12.38
CA LEU A 251 14.82 -1.02 12.40
C LEU A 251 16.01 -0.76 13.33
N ARG A 252 16.46 0.50 13.44
CA ARG A 252 17.73 0.87 14.08
C ARG A 252 17.60 1.27 15.56
N VAL A 253 16.62 2.06 15.97
CA VAL A 253 16.63 2.75 17.28
C VAL A 253 15.21 2.87 17.88
N CYS A 254 15.05 2.54 19.17
CA CYS A 254 13.88 2.90 20.00
C CYS A 254 12.53 2.19 19.77
N GLY A 255 12.49 0.86 19.81
CA GLY A 255 11.22 0.16 20.12
C GLY A 255 10.09 0.35 19.11
N GLY A 256 10.42 0.61 17.84
CA GLY A 256 9.46 0.86 16.75
C GLY A 256 8.38 -0.20 16.55
N LEU A 257 7.45 0.04 15.62
CA LEU A 257 6.33 -0.82 15.19
C LEU A 257 6.75 -2.29 15.08
N LEU A 258 7.92 -2.57 14.47
CA LEU A 258 8.41 -3.93 14.31
C LEU A 258 8.78 -4.62 15.63
N ARG A 259 9.04 -3.90 16.71
CA ARG A 259 9.34 -4.45 18.04
C ARG A 259 8.13 -4.46 18.95
N ASP A 260 6.99 -3.88 18.55
CA ASP A 260 5.78 -3.84 19.37
C ASP A 260 5.01 -5.16 19.28
N PRO A 261 4.79 -5.87 20.41
CA PRO A 261 4.06 -7.16 20.42
C PRO A 261 2.61 -7.05 19.93
N ARG A 262 1.97 -5.88 20.06
CA ARG A 262 0.61 -5.66 19.57
C ARG A 262 0.59 -5.66 18.04
N PHE A 263 1.60 -5.07 17.42
CA PHE A 263 1.78 -5.15 15.96
C PHE A 263 2.05 -6.59 15.52
N HIS A 264 2.82 -7.37 16.28
CA HIS A 264 3.03 -8.80 15.98
C HIS A 264 1.74 -9.59 16.04
N GLY A 265 0.93 -9.36 17.07
CA GLY A 265 -0.39 -9.97 17.22
C GLY A 265 -1.29 -9.64 16.02
N MET A 266 -1.31 -8.37 15.61
CA MET A 266 -2.07 -7.93 14.43
C MET A 266 -1.55 -8.55 13.13
N MET A 267 -0.22 -8.59 12.91
CA MET A 267 0.42 -9.30 11.78
C MET A 267 0.10 -10.79 11.74
N THR A 268 -0.17 -11.40 12.88
CA THR A 268 -0.54 -12.82 13.01
C THR A 268 -2.03 -13.01 12.71
N ALA A 269 -2.88 -12.11 13.21
CA ALA A 269 -4.33 -12.20 13.10
C ALA A 269 -4.87 -11.73 11.74
N ALA A 270 -4.13 -10.89 11.02
CA ALA A 270 -4.56 -10.35 9.73
C ALA A 270 -4.85 -11.46 8.71
N ARG A 271 -6.00 -11.36 8.07
CA ARG A 271 -6.44 -12.25 7.00
C ARG A 271 -5.63 -12.02 5.74
N VAL A 272 -5.33 -10.75 5.44
CA VAL A 272 -4.56 -10.34 4.26
C VAL A 272 -3.41 -9.45 4.67
N ARG A 273 -2.22 -9.72 4.12
CA ARG A 273 -1.02 -8.92 4.32
C ARG A 273 -0.45 -8.55 2.96
N VAL A 274 -0.20 -7.27 2.77
CA VAL A 274 0.26 -6.69 1.53
C VAL A 274 1.62 -6.05 1.80
N PHE A 275 2.65 -6.53 1.11
CA PHE A 275 4.04 -6.07 1.25
C PHE A 275 4.48 -5.37 -0.03
N VAL A 276 4.65 -4.06 0.05
CA VAL A 276 4.92 -3.19 -1.09
C VAL A 276 6.40 -2.87 -1.19
N LEU A 277 6.99 -3.19 -2.34
CA LEU A 277 8.38 -2.89 -2.67
C LEU A 277 8.44 -1.59 -3.47
N SER A 278 8.96 -0.55 -2.86
CA SER A 278 9.15 0.75 -3.50
C SER A 278 10.41 0.73 -4.39
N PRO A 279 10.26 0.94 -5.72
CA PRO A 279 11.37 0.90 -6.67
C PRO A 279 12.58 1.75 -6.24
N GLN A 280 12.31 2.91 -5.64
CA GLN A 280 13.26 3.90 -5.12
C GLN A 280 14.33 3.24 -4.26
N PHE A 281 13.91 2.29 -3.42
CA PHE A 281 14.75 1.63 -2.43
C PHE A 281 15.34 0.30 -2.92
N THR A 282 14.92 -0.18 -4.09
CA THR A 282 15.44 -1.43 -4.67
C THR A 282 16.51 -1.20 -5.73
N ASN A 283 16.56 -0.02 -6.37
CA ASN A 283 17.44 0.30 -7.51
C ASN A 283 18.54 1.34 -7.26
N GLY A 284 18.97 1.55 -6.02
CA GLY A 284 20.09 2.46 -5.71
C GLY A 284 19.84 3.36 -4.50
N GLY A 285 18.59 3.40 -4.03
CA GLY A 285 18.19 4.16 -2.86
C GLY A 285 17.84 5.60 -3.17
N ASP A 286 16.99 6.18 -2.32
CA ASP A 286 16.67 7.60 -2.35
C ASP A 286 17.67 8.38 -1.45
N LYS A 287 18.20 9.50 -1.95
CA LYS A 287 19.06 10.39 -1.18
C LYS A 287 18.18 11.37 -0.41
N ILE A 288 17.73 10.95 0.78
CA ILE A 288 16.88 11.81 1.62
C ILE A 288 17.71 12.42 2.74
N ASP A 289 18.22 13.63 2.53
CA ASP A 289 18.99 14.36 3.55
C ASP A 289 18.27 14.44 4.91
N PRO A 290 18.98 14.29 6.04
CA PRO A 290 20.44 14.11 6.18
C PRO A 290 20.91 12.65 6.04
N TRP A 291 20.04 11.74 5.58
CA TRP A 291 20.30 10.30 5.53
C TRP A 291 20.47 9.81 4.09
N THR A 292 21.69 9.43 3.70
CA THR A 292 21.88 8.64 2.48
C THR A 292 21.33 7.24 2.72
N ILE A 293 20.10 6.98 2.27
CA ILE A 293 19.48 5.68 2.35
C ILE A 293 19.88 4.90 1.10
N GLN A 294 20.96 4.13 1.19
CA GLN A 294 21.29 3.14 0.17
C GLN A 294 20.40 1.91 0.38
N GLY A 295 19.23 1.94 -0.22
CA GLY A 295 18.42 0.74 -0.43
C GLY A 295 19.07 -0.16 -1.49
N SER A 296 18.95 -1.48 -1.32
CA SER A 296 19.36 -2.47 -2.32
C SER A 296 18.38 -3.62 -2.35
N ARG A 297 18.23 -4.28 -3.50
CA ARG A 297 17.44 -5.51 -3.65
C ARG A 297 17.68 -6.53 -2.54
N ALA A 298 18.95 -6.75 -2.19
CA ALA A 298 19.31 -7.67 -1.10
C ALA A 298 18.79 -7.21 0.27
N SER A 299 18.85 -5.91 0.57
CA SER A 299 18.32 -5.37 1.82
C SER A 299 16.78 -5.43 1.89
N SER A 300 16.08 -5.16 0.79
CA SER A 300 14.62 -5.20 0.71
C SER A 300 14.10 -6.63 0.80
N LEU A 301 14.80 -7.58 0.16
CA LEU A 301 14.49 -9.01 0.31
C LEU A 301 14.67 -9.50 1.75
N ARG A 302 15.74 -9.07 2.44
CA ARG A 302 15.97 -9.42 3.85
C ARG A 302 14.86 -8.86 4.74
N LEU A 303 14.46 -7.61 4.54
CA LEU A 303 13.37 -6.98 5.28
C LEU A 303 12.04 -7.69 5.02
N LEU A 304 11.68 -7.91 3.74
CA LEU A 304 10.47 -8.63 3.36
C LEU A 304 10.39 -9.99 4.06
N ASN A 305 11.48 -10.77 4.01
CA ASN A 305 11.54 -12.07 4.67
C ASN A 305 11.50 -11.96 6.20
N LEU A 306 12.00 -10.88 6.79
CA LEU A 306 11.84 -10.62 8.23
C LEU A 306 10.37 -10.37 8.58
N LEU A 307 9.69 -9.47 7.86
CA LEU A 307 8.30 -9.09 8.12
C LEU A 307 7.34 -10.28 7.95
N ARG A 308 7.52 -11.07 6.89
CA ARG A 308 6.69 -12.25 6.62
C ARG A 308 6.79 -13.32 7.71
N ARG A 309 7.95 -13.43 8.36
CA ARG A 309 8.21 -14.37 9.46
C ARG A 309 7.96 -13.79 10.85
N LEU A 310 7.70 -12.48 10.97
CA LEU A 310 7.52 -11.80 12.25
C LEU A 310 6.46 -12.46 13.15
N PRO A 311 5.28 -12.90 12.63
CA PRO A 311 4.29 -13.66 13.40
C PRO A 311 4.78 -14.95 14.05
N ARG A 312 5.92 -15.48 13.60
CA ARG A 312 6.47 -16.78 14.04
C ARG A 312 7.57 -16.63 15.08
N GLY A 313 7.65 -15.48 15.75
CA GLY A 313 8.56 -15.25 16.88
C GLY A 313 10.01 -15.06 16.48
N VAL A 314 10.29 -14.55 15.26
CA VAL A 314 11.65 -14.23 14.84
C VAL A 314 12.22 -13.12 15.73
N ARG A 315 13.40 -13.36 16.31
CA ARG A 315 14.15 -12.31 17.00
C ARG A 315 14.62 -11.26 15.99
N ILE A 316 14.17 -10.03 16.19
CA ILE A 316 14.71 -8.89 15.46
C ILE A 316 16.15 -8.65 15.96
N PRO A 317 17.15 -8.67 15.06
CA PRO A 317 18.52 -8.40 15.43
C PRO A 317 18.63 -7.04 16.15
N ARG A 318 19.38 -7.01 17.26
CA ARG A 318 19.81 -5.73 17.83
C ARG A 318 20.85 -5.15 16.88
N VAL A 319 20.52 -4.05 16.21
CA VAL A 319 21.52 -3.22 15.55
C VAL A 319 22.28 -2.51 16.67
N PRO A 320 23.62 -2.64 16.77
CA PRO A 320 24.39 -1.82 17.69
C PRO A 320 24.07 -0.35 17.40
N ASP A 321 23.88 0.48 18.42
CA ASP A 321 23.74 1.92 18.24
C ASP A 321 24.98 2.40 17.49
N ALA A 322 24.83 2.65 16.18
CA ALA A 322 25.88 3.26 15.38
C ALA A 322 25.99 4.69 15.88
N ASP A 323 27.01 4.92 16.69
CA ASP A 323 27.54 6.19 17.15
C ASP A 323 26.66 7.40 16.81
N VAL A 324 25.87 7.81 17.80
CA VAL A 324 25.71 9.23 18.05
C VAL A 324 27.11 9.73 18.36
N ALA A 325 27.89 10.03 17.31
CA ALA A 325 29.02 10.93 17.38
C ALA A 325 28.43 12.27 17.81
N ARG A 326 28.22 12.38 19.13
CA ARG A 326 28.02 13.62 19.82
C ARG A 326 29.23 14.44 19.44
N GLN A 327 29.04 15.37 18.50
CA GLN A 327 29.71 16.65 18.54
C GLN A 327 29.50 17.16 19.97
N ARG A 328 30.47 16.87 20.84
CA ARG A 328 30.68 17.68 22.02
C ARG A 328 31.28 18.99 21.52
N PRO A 329 30.86 20.12 22.09
CA PRO A 329 31.25 21.45 21.62
C PRO A 329 32.77 21.66 21.60
#